data_AF-A0A847H7W1-F1
#
_entry.id   AF-A0A847H7W1-F1
#
_cell.length_a   1.000
_cell.length_b   1.000
_cell.length_c   1.000
_cell.angle_alpha   90.00
_cell.angle_beta   90.00
_cell.angle_gamma   90.00
#
_symmetry.space_group_name_H-M   'P 1'
#
loop_
_entity.id
_entity.type
_entity.pdbx_description
1 polymer ?
#
loop_
_entity_poly.entity_id
_entity_poly.type
_entity_poly.pdbx_seq_one_letter_code
_entity_poly.pdbx_strand_id
1 'polypeptide(L)' 'MTACLVSGLVLVLRTSDALTKAVLSDLVFYTMIAIFLTWTLTNPTSIGYEVALLAAIAGGVLPTLSMARIISKGRR' A
#
# COMPACT_ATOMS: atom_id res chain seq x y z
N MET A 1 -13.50 3.80 4.94
CA MET A 1 -12.14 3.63 4.36
C MET A 1 -11.15 4.67 4.83
N THR A 2 -11.48 5.97 4.83
CA THR A 2 -10.61 7.03 5.35
C THR A 2 -10.21 6.83 6.82
N ALA A 3 -11.14 6.40 7.67
CA ALA A 3 -10.86 6.09 9.09
C ALA A 3 -9.85 4.93 9.27
N CYS A 4 -9.90 3.90 8.42
CA CYS A 4 -8.94 2.80 8.45
C CYS A 4 -7.54 3.22 7.98
N LEU A 5 -7.48 4.15 7.03
CA LEU A 5 -6.21 4.68 6.55
C LEU A 5 -5.54 5.55 7.62
N VAL A 6 -6.31 6.40 8.29
CA VAL A 6 -5.82 7.22 9.42
C VAL A 6 -5.40 6.34 10.60
N SER A 7 -6.18 5.32 10.97
CA SER A 7 -5.80 4.41 12.06
C SER A 7 -4.56 3.58 11.72
N GLY A 8 -4.42 3.10 10.48
CA GLY A 8 -3.22 2.43 10.00
C GLY A 8 -1.98 3.32 10.02
N LEU A 9 -2.11 4.59 9.62
CA LEU A 9 -1.01 5.56 9.62
C LEU A 9 -0.56 5.91 11.05
N VAL A 10 -1.50 6.03 11.99
CA VAL A 10 -1.19 6.20 13.42
C VAL A 10 -0.46 4.98 13.98
N LEU A 11 -0.82 3.77 13.56
CA LEU A 11 -0.19 2.52 13.98
C LEU A 11 1.23 2.37 13.40
N VAL A 12 1.47 2.81 12.16
CA VAL A 12 2.82 2.94 11.55
C VAL A 12 3.72 3.85 12.38
N LEU A 13 3.20 5.00 12.83
CA LEU A 13 3.97 5.99 13.58
C LEU A 13 4.30 5.53 15.01
N ARG A 14 3.43 4.74 15.64
CA ARG A 14 3.66 4.21 17.00
C ARG A 14 4.57 2.99 17.07
N THR A 15 4.72 2.24 15.99
CA THR A 15 5.44 0.96 16.02
C THR A 15 6.93 1.14 15.71
N SER A 16 7.80 0.68 16.61
CA SER A 16 9.26 0.81 16.49
C SER A 16 9.94 -0.37 15.77
N ASP A 17 9.27 -1.51 15.62
CA ASP A 17 9.81 -2.68 14.93
C ASP A 17 9.80 -2.53 13.40
N ALA A 18 10.96 -2.68 12.77
CA ALA A 18 11.15 -2.52 11.33
C ALA A 18 10.30 -3.52 10.50
N LEU A 19 10.12 -4.73 11.02
CA LEU A 19 9.35 -5.79 10.36
C LEU A 19 7.86 -5.47 10.37
N THR A 20 7.34 -4.98 11.50
CA THR A 20 5.96 -4.54 11.63
C THR A 20 5.70 -3.27 10.81
N LYS A 21 6.68 -2.37 10.71
CA LYS A 21 6.62 -1.18 9.84
C LYS A 21 6.50 -1.54 8.35
N ALA A 22 7.20 -2.58 7.90
CA ALA A 22 7.11 -3.06 6.52
C ALA A 22 5.70 -3.59 6.20
N VAL A 23 5.14 -4.43 7.07
CA VAL A 23 3.78 -4.96 6.89
C VAL A 23 2.72 -3.86 6.96
N LEU A 24 2.88 -2.91 7.90
CA LEU A 24 1.97 -1.77 8.01
C LEU A 24 2.05 -0.85 6.78
N SER A 25 3.23 -0.68 6.17
CA SER A 25 3.36 0.10 4.94
C SER A 25 2.61 -0.53 3.76
N ASP A 26 2.61 -1.86 3.67
CA ASP A 26 1.84 -2.60 2.65
C ASP A 26 0.33 -2.41 2.83
N LEU A 27 -0.13 -2.49 4.08
CA LEU A 27 -1.53 -2.27 4.42
C LEU A 27 -2.00 -0.86 4.02
N VAL A 28 -1.19 0.17 4.25
CA VAL A 28 -1.51 1.56 3.87
C VAL A 28 -1.58 1.71 2.35
N PHE A 29 -0.63 1.14 1.60
CA PHE A 29 -0.61 1.20 0.13
C PHE A 29 -1.85 0.55 -0.50
N TYR A 30 -2.22 -0.66 -0.07
CA TYR A 30 -3.44 -1.31 -0.57
C TYR A 30 -4.71 -0.57 -0.18
N THR A 31 -4.74 0.07 0.99
CA THR A 31 -5.88 0.89 1.42
C THR A 31 -6.03 2.14 0.52
N MET A 32 -4.93 2.76 0.09
CA MET A 32 -4.95 3.88 -0.88
C MET A 32 -5.52 3.44 -2.24
N ILE A 33 -5.11 2.29 -2.75
CA ILE A 33 -5.60 1.74 -4.03
C ILE A 33 -7.10 1.45 -3.96
N ALA A 34 -7.57 0.88 -2.84
CA ALA A 34 -8.99 0.63 -2.63
C ALA A 34 -9.82 1.95 -2.63
N ILE A 35 -9.31 3.01 -2.01
CA ILE A 35 -9.97 4.33 -2.04
C ILE A 35 -10.05 4.87 -3.47
N PHE A 36 -8.96 4.74 -4.23
CA PHE A 36 -8.94 5.15 -5.62
C PHE A 36 -9.96 4.37 -6.46
N LEU A 37 -10.06 3.05 -6.30
CA LEU A 37 -11.08 2.22 -6.97
C LEU A 37 -12.53 2.60 -6.59
N THR A 38 -12.73 3.01 -5.34
CA THR A 38 -14.06 3.47 -4.90
C THR A 38 -14.40 4.82 -5.52
N TRP A 39 -13.40 5.68 -5.72
CA TRP A 39 -13.56 6.95 -6.40
C TRP A 39 -13.84 6.78 -7.90
N THR A 40 -13.22 5.81 -8.59
CA THR A 40 -13.49 5.52 -10.00
C THR A 40 -14.90 5.01 -10.27
N LEU A 41 -15.58 4.44 -9.26
CA LEU A 41 -16.99 4.04 -9.38
C LEU A 41 -17.94 5.25 -9.43
N THR A 42 -17.56 6.37 -8.82
CA THR A 42 -18.38 7.60 -8.79
C THR A 42 -17.98 8.60 -9.87
N ASN A 43 -16.77 8.47 -10.43
CA ASN A 43 -16.24 9.32 -11.49
C ASN A 43 -15.98 8.45 -12.72
N PRO A 44 -16.87 8.45 -13.73
CA PRO A 44 -16.71 7.63 -14.92
C PRO A 44 -15.51 8.11 -15.75
N THR A 45 -14.35 7.52 -15.51
CA THR A 45 -13.11 7.75 -16.25
C THR A 45 -12.66 6.43 -16.87
N SER A 46 -12.47 6.40 -18.19
CA SER A 46 -12.10 5.18 -18.92
C SER A 46 -10.72 4.61 -18.50
N ILE A 47 -9.83 5.47 -17.97
CA ILE A 47 -8.43 5.16 -17.65
C ILE A 47 -8.23 4.80 -16.17
N GLY A 48 -9.26 4.98 -15.33
CA GLY A 48 -9.14 4.82 -13.87
C GLY A 48 -8.68 3.43 -13.44
N TYR A 49 -9.18 2.38 -14.09
CA TYR A 49 -8.82 0.99 -13.76
C TYR A 49 -7.40 0.63 -14.18
N GLU A 50 -6.90 1.17 -15.29
CA GLU A 50 -5.55 0.93 -15.79
C GLU A 50 -4.52 1.54 -14.82
N VAL A 51 -4.79 2.76 -14.34
CA VAL A 51 -3.98 3.43 -13.32
C VAL A 51 -4.01 2.67 -11.99
N ALA A 52 -5.18 2.16 -11.57
CA ALA A 52 -5.29 1.36 -10.35
C ALA A 52 -4.45 0.07 -10.44
N LEU A 53 -4.44 -0.57 -11.61
CA LEU A 53 -3.69 -1.81 -11.84
C LEU A 53 -2.18 -1.55 -11.89
N LEU A 54 -1.74 -0.48 -12.56
CA LEU A 54 -0.36 -0.04 -12.54
C LEU A 54 0.09 0.35 -11.12
N ALA A 55 -0.75 1.04 -10.36
CA ALA A 55 -0.46 1.41 -8.97
C ALA A 55 -0.33 0.20 -8.06
N ALA A 56 -1.15 -0.85 -8.25
CA ALA A 56 -1.04 -2.09 -7.48
C ALA A 56 0.27 -2.83 -7.74
N ILE A 57 0.70 -2.92 -9.00
CA ILE A 57 1.94 -3.61 -9.36
C ILE A 57 3.15 -2.77 -8.98
N ALA A 58 3.22 -1.53 -9.45
CA ALA A 58 4.40 -0.67 -9.29
C ALA A 58 4.53 -0.11 -7.87
N GLY A 59 3.41 0.26 -7.24
CA GLY A 59 3.36 0.89 -5.92
C GLY A 59 3.13 -0.08 -4.76
N GLY A 60 2.43 -1.19 -4.97
CA GLY A 60 2.16 -2.18 -3.91
C GLY A 60 3.22 -3.26 -3.81
N VAL A 61 3.37 -4.06 -4.88
CA VAL A 61 4.12 -5.31 -4.85
C VAL A 61 5.65 -5.12 -4.97
N LEU A 62 6.11 -4.15 -5.77
CA LEU A 62 7.56 -3.91 -5.92
C LEU A 62 8.22 -3.35 -4.65
N PRO A 63 7.62 -2.38 -3.92
CA PRO A 63 8.24 -1.85 -2.71
C PRO A 63 8.29 -2.87 -1.58
N THR A 64 7.27 -3.73 -1.45
CA THR A 64 7.26 -4.81 -0.44
C THR A 64 8.29 -5.88 -0.71
N LEU A 65 8.42 -6.35 -1.96
CA LEU A 65 9.50 -7.26 -2.36
C LEU A 65 10.87 -6.65 -2.13
N SER A 66 11.04 -5.37 -2.44
CA SER A 66 12.29 -4.65 -2.22
C SER A 66 12.64 -4.57 -0.73
N MET A 67 11.67 -4.21 0.12
CA MET A 67 11.87 -4.17 1.57
C MET A 67 12.11 -5.55 2.18
N ALA A 68 11.38 -6.58 1.76
CA ALA A 68 11.61 -7.95 2.21
C ALA A 68 13.04 -8.41 1.88
N ARG A 69 13.55 -8.07 0.70
CA ARG A 69 14.94 -8.37 0.26
C ARG A 69 15.99 -7.60 1.06
N ILE A 70 15.74 -6.32 1.36
CA ILE A 70 16.62 -5.50 2.19
C ILE A 70 16.69 -6.07 3.61
N ILE A 71 15.54 -6.43 4.19
CA ILE A 71 15.43 -7.01 5.54
C ILE A 71 16.08 -8.40 5.59
N SER A 72 15.90 -9.24 4.57
CA SER A 72 16.53 -10.57 4.50
C SER A 72 18.04 -10.51 4.22
N LYS A 73 18.60 -9.31 4.01
CA LYS A 73 20.00 -9.10 3.57
C LYS A 73 20.37 -9.94 2.35
N GLY A 74 19.40 -10.25 1.49
CA GLY A 74 19.59 -11.10 0.32
C GLY A 74 19.77 -12.60 0.59
N ARG A 75 19.65 -13.07 1.84
CA ARG A 75 19.51 -14.51 2.12
C ARG A 75 18.10 -14.93 1.69
N ARG A 76 18.08 -15.92 0.80
CA ARG A 76 16.87 -16.49 0.20
C ARG A 76 16.10 -17.31 1.22
#